data_AF-A0A849EPE6-F1
#
_entry.id   AF-A0A849EPE6-F1
#
_cell.length_a   1.000
_cell.length_b   1.000
_cell.length_c   1.000
_cell.angle_alpha   90.00
_cell.angle_beta   90.00
_cell.angle_gamma   90.00
#
_symmetry.space_group_name_H-M   'P 1'
#
loop_
_entity.id
_entity.type
_entity.pdbx_description
1 polymer ?
#
loop_
_entity_poly.entity_id
_entity_poly.type
_entity_poly.pdbx_seq_one_letter_code
_entity_poly.pdbx_strand_id
1 'polypeptide(L)'
;YKRLVNDLRHNDMVILGFRPEEKKQYGLLEIQEGRVCKIIEWKYWRDYSLEAQATLTLCNAGIYAVRKEVLERYLPVLSNRPQRVNKRVNGRMTEIEEYFITDLVEFMVVDGCRVGYVVCADEHEPMGVDDPVSLAWAQKVYAAHLNSA
;
A
#
# COMPACT_ATOMS: atom_id res chain seq x y z
N TYR A 1 -11.68 2.78 -8.71
CA TYR A 1 -12.38 3.26 -7.49
C TYR A 1 -13.73 2.62 -7.18
N LYS A 2 -14.72 2.57 -8.09
CA LYS A 2 -16.05 1.97 -7.80
C LYS A 2 -15.99 0.55 -7.20
N ARG A 3 -15.09 -0.30 -7.72
CA ARG A 3 -14.85 -1.66 -7.18
C ARG A 3 -14.44 -1.64 -5.70
N LEU A 4 -13.49 -0.76 -5.33
CA LEU A 4 -13.06 -0.59 -3.92
C LEU A 4 -14.23 -0.22 -3.01
N VAL A 5 -15.06 0.73 -3.42
CA VAL A 5 -16.21 1.20 -2.63
C VAL A 5 -17.28 0.10 -2.53
N ASN A 6 -17.55 -0.63 -3.61
CA ASN A 6 -18.51 -1.73 -3.60
C ASN A 6 -18.10 -2.84 -2.64
N ASP A 7 -16.81 -3.16 -2.57
CA ASP A 7 -16.28 -4.22 -1.72
C ASP A 7 -16.30 -3.86 -0.22
N LEU A 8 -16.51 -2.58 0.14
CA LEU A 8 -16.80 -2.18 1.52
C LEU A 8 -18.11 -2.74 2.06
N ARG A 9 -18.97 -3.33 1.21
CA ARG A 9 -20.14 -4.09 1.69
C ARG A 9 -19.74 -5.33 2.50
N HIS A 10 -18.55 -5.87 2.28
CA HIS A 10 -18.07 -7.09 2.91
C HIS A 10 -16.80 -6.90 3.74
N ASN A 11 -16.15 -5.73 3.65
CA ASN A 11 -14.86 -5.44 4.29
C ASN A 11 -14.87 -4.06 4.96
N ASP A 12 -14.16 -3.93 6.07
CA ASP A 12 -13.95 -2.67 6.80
C ASP A 12 -13.02 -1.70 6.03
N MET A 13 -12.04 -2.27 5.33
CA MET A 13 -11.10 -1.59 4.46
C MET A 13 -10.84 -2.42 3.21
N VAL A 14 -10.62 -1.77 2.08
CA VAL A 14 -10.27 -2.39 0.80
C VAL A 14 -9.08 -1.67 0.21
N ILE A 15 -8.06 -2.44 -0.17
CA ILE A 15 -6.79 -1.92 -0.69
C ILE A 15 -6.75 -2.14 -2.20
N LEU A 16 -6.33 -1.13 -2.96
CA LEU A 16 -5.97 -1.36 -4.35
C LEU A 16 -4.57 -1.98 -4.39
N GLY A 17 -4.49 -3.20 -4.91
CA GLY A 17 -3.22 -3.85 -5.23
C GLY A 17 -3.00 -3.91 -6.73
N PHE A 18 -1.76 -4.18 -7.14
CA PHE A 18 -1.40 -4.43 -8.53
C PHE A 18 -0.20 -5.38 -8.59
N ARG A 19 0.04 -5.96 -9.77
CA ARG A 19 1.15 -6.89 -9.99
C ARG A 19 2.07 -6.32 -11.06
N PRO A 20 3.08 -5.52 -10.69
CA PRO A 20 4.06 -5.04 -11.65
C PRO A 20 4.99 -6.17 -12.11
N GLU A 21 5.59 -6.04 -13.29
CA GLU A 21 6.71 -6.89 -13.71
C GLU A 21 7.86 -6.86 -12.69
N GLU A 22 8.16 -5.68 -12.15
CA GLU A 22 9.16 -5.48 -11.09
C GLU A 22 8.53 -4.80 -9.85
N LYS A 23 8.70 -5.43 -8.68
CA LYS A 23 8.11 -4.93 -7.41
C LYS A 23 8.69 -3.60 -6.90
N LYS A 24 9.83 -3.15 -7.42
CA LYS A 24 10.53 -1.90 -7.01
C LYS A 24 10.56 -1.74 -5.46
N GLN A 25 10.23 -0.55 -4.95
CA GLN A 25 10.19 -0.22 -3.52
C GLN A 25 8.76 -0.18 -2.95
N TYR A 26 7.81 -0.89 -3.58
CA TYR A 26 6.43 -0.93 -3.09
C TYR A 26 6.29 -1.77 -1.81
N GLY A 27 5.29 -1.47 -0.98
CA GLY A 27 4.85 -2.42 0.05
C GLY A 27 4.16 -3.63 -0.58
N LEU A 28 4.27 -4.82 0.03
CA LEU A 28 3.62 -6.05 -0.46
C LEU A 28 2.45 -6.44 0.41
N LEU A 29 1.34 -6.82 -0.20
CA LEU A 29 0.17 -7.35 0.51
C LEU A 29 0.43 -8.80 0.91
N GLU A 30 0.45 -9.08 2.21
CA GLU A 30 0.41 -10.46 2.71
C GLU A 30 -1.05 -10.89 2.78
N ILE A 31 -1.39 -11.97 2.07
CA ILE A 31 -2.76 -12.46 1.93
C ILE A 31 -2.87 -13.83 2.57
N GLN A 32 -3.84 -13.98 3.47
CA GLN A 32 -4.23 -15.27 4.04
C GLN A 32 -5.74 -15.43 3.88
N GLU A 33 -6.18 -16.61 3.45
CA GLU A 33 -7.61 -16.94 3.27
C GLU A 33 -8.38 -15.91 2.43
N GLY A 34 -7.71 -15.35 1.41
CA GLY A 34 -8.30 -14.36 0.50
C GLY A 34 -8.47 -12.95 1.08
N ARG A 35 -7.88 -12.65 2.24
CA ARG A 35 -7.89 -11.33 2.88
C ARG A 35 -6.49 -10.82 3.14
N VAL A 36 -6.34 -9.49 3.21
CA VAL A 36 -5.05 -8.88 3.55
C VAL A 36 -4.86 -8.96 5.05
N CYS A 37 -3.73 -9.50 5.50
CA CYS A 37 -3.37 -9.60 6.91
C CYS A 37 -2.45 -8.46 7.35
N LYS A 38 -1.53 -8.05 6.47
CA LYS A 38 -0.60 -6.95 6.69
C LYS A 38 -0.01 -6.43 5.38
N ILE A 39 0.69 -5.31 5.46
CA ILE A 39 1.50 -4.77 4.36
C ILE A 39 2.96 -4.78 4.77
N ILE A 40 3.78 -5.44 3.97
CA ILE A 40 5.21 -5.57 4.23
C ILE A 40 5.95 -4.50 3.44
N GLU A 41 6.44 -3.47 4.12
CA GLU A 41 7.24 -2.41 3.51
C GLU A 41 8.54 -2.96 2.90
N TRP A 42 8.98 -2.36 1.79
CA TRP A 42 10.20 -2.77 1.06
C TRP A 42 11.43 -2.95 1.96
N LYS A 43 11.62 -2.03 2.93
CA LYS A 43 12.73 -2.04 3.89
C LYS A 43 12.79 -3.32 4.75
N TYR A 44 11.66 -4.02 4.90
CA TYR A 44 11.53 -5.23 5.73
C TYR A 44 11.49 -6.52 4.90
N TRP A 45 11.57 -6.45 3.57
CA TRP A 45 11.58 -7.65 2.73
C TRP A 45 12.72 -8.61 3.08
N ARG A 46 13.88 -8.05 3.44
CA ARG A 46 15.07 -8.81 3.85
C ARG A 46 14.84 -9.71 5.08
N ASP A 47 13.82 -9.42 5.87
CA ASP A 47 13.48 -10.18 7.07
C ASP A 47 12.67 -11.45 6.71
N TYR A 48 12.26 -11.61 5.44
CA TYR A 48 11.50 -12.75 4.92
C TYR A 48 12.37 -13.70 4.11
N SER A 49 12.08 -15.00 4.20
CA SER A 49 12.70 -16.01 3.34
C SER A 49 12.37 -15.77 1.86
N LEU A 50 13.23 -16.25 0.96
CA LEU A 50 12.99 -16.17 -0.49
C LEU A 50 11.67 -16.85 -0.90
N GLU A 51 11.33 -17.96 -0.25
CA GLU A 51 10.08 -18.68 -0.46
C GLU A 51 8.87 -17.83 -0.05
N ALA A 52 8.93 -17.18 1.12
CA ALA A 52 7.87 -16.27 1.55
C ALA A 52 7.73 -15.09 0.57
N GLN A 53 8.85 -14.46 0.17
CA GLN A 53 8.86 -13.36 -0.80
C GLN A 53 8.30 -13.76 -2.18
N ALA A 54 8.46 -15.01 -2.60
CA ALA A 54 7.92 -15.52 -3.86
C ALA A 54 6.39 -15.56 -3.87
N THR A 55 5.75 -15.76 -2.71
CA THR A 55 4.27 -15.75 -2.59
C THR A 55 3.68 -14.34 -2.55
N LEU A 56 4.49 -13.36 -2.15
CA LEU A 56 4.11 -11.94 -2.06
C LEU A 56 4.16 -11.25 -3.43
N THR A 57 3.13 -11.46 -4.24
CA THR A 57 3.06 -10.97 -5.64
C THR A 57 2.27 -9.69 -5.84
N LEU A 58 1.45 -9.27 -4.86
CA LEU A 58 0.62 -8.07 -4.95
C LEU A 58 1.29 -6.90 -4.25
N CYS A 59 1.55 -5.83 -5.00
CA CYS A 59 2.06 -4.56 -4.48
C CYS A 59 0.90 -3.68 -4.01
N ASN A 60 1.13 -2.94 -2.93
CA ASN A 60 0.24 -1.90 -2.42
C ASN A 60 0.32 -0.66 -3.31
N ALA A 61 -0.80 -0.26 -3.91
CA ALA A 61 -0.88 0.95 -4.74
C ALA A 61 -0.97 2.25 -3.92
N GLY A 62 -1.07 2.18 -2.59
CA GLY A 62 -1.27 3.35 -1.74
C GLY A 62 -2.68 3.95 -1.84
N ILE A 63 -3.63 3.21 -2.39
CA ILE A 63 -5.03 3.64 -2.57
C ILE A 63 -5.94 2.75 -1.74
N TYR A 64 -6.78 3.37 -0.92
CA TYR A 64 -7.64 2.68 0.04
C TYR A 64 -9.06 3.19 -0.02
N ALA A 65 -10.02 2.28 0.15
CA ALA A 65 -11.38 2.62 0.57
C ALA A 65 -11.57 2.08 1.99
N VAL A 66 -12.18 2.85 2.86
CA VAL A 66 -12.39 2.48 4.27
C VAL A 66 -13.72 3.04 4.73
N ARG A 67 -14.43 2.31 5.59
CA ARG A 67 -15.63 2.84 6.25
C ARG A 67 -15.23 3.99 7.18
N LYS A 68 -15.99 5.08 7.14
CA LYS A 68 -15.68 6.29 7.91
C LYS A 68 -15.56 5.99 9.41
N GLU A 69 -16.51 5.24 9.95
CA GLU A 69 -16.60 4.92 11.38
C GLU A 69 -15.43 4.03 11.84
N VAL A 70 -14.94 3.17 10.94
CA VAL A 70 -13.73 2.36 11.16
C VAL A 70 -12.51 3.27 11.17
N LEU A 71 -12.37 4.15 10.18
CA LEU A 71 -11.23 5.05 10.11
C LEU A 71 -11.15 5.98 11.34
N GLU A 72 -12.28 6.54 11.78
CA GLU A 72 -12.38 7.37 12.98
C GLU A 72 -11.96 6.62 14.25
N ARG A 73 -12.23 5.30 14.32
CA ARG A 73 -11.78 4.44 15.43
C ARG A 73 -10.27 4.21 15.43
N TYR A 74 -9.67 3.99 14.27
CA TYR A 74 -8.26 3.56 14.19
C TYR A 74 -7.25 4.71 14.01
N LEU A 75 -7.66 5.89 13.55
CA LEU A 75 -6.76 7.05 13.49
C LEU A 75 -6.13 7.39 14.86
N PRO A 76 -6.87 7.40 15.99
CA PRO A 76 -6.28 7.58 17.31
C PRO A 76 -5.33 6.44 17.71
N VAL A 77 -5.56 5.21 17.26
CA VAL A 77 -4.66 4.08 17.52
C VAL A 77 -3.34 4.29 16.80
N LEU A 78 -3.40 4.70 15.53
CA LEU A 78 -2.23 5.01 14.72
C LEU A 78 -1.43 6.18 15.33
N SER A 79 -2.09 7.27 15.73
CA SER A 79 -1.41 8.45 16.30
C SER A 79 -0.64 8.14 17.59
N ASN A 80 -1.06 7.12 18.34
CA ASN A 80 -0.39 6.67 19.57
C ASN A 80 0.74 5.66 19.33
N ARG A 81 0.99 5.24 18.09
CA ARG A 81 2.00 4.23 17.73
C ARG A 81 2.92 4.70 16.58
N PRO A 82 3.63 5.83 16.74
CA PRO A 82 4.56 6.29 15.72
C PRO A 82 5.74 5.33 15.54
N GLN A 83 6.22 5.22 14.30
CA GLN A 83 7.55 4.69 14.01
C GLN A 83 8.58 5.81 14.22
N ARG A 84 9.54 5.62 15.13
CA ARG A 84 10.63 6.57 15.35
C ARG A 84 11.78 6.30 14.40
N VAL A 85 12.14 7.31 13.61
CA VAL A 85 13.21 7.21 12.62
C VAL A 85 14.20 8.36 12.77
N ASN A 86 15.49 8.05 12.65
CA ASN A 86 16.55 9.06 12.66
C ASN A 86 16.77 9.57 11.22
N LYS A 87 16.48 10.86 10.99
CA LYS A 87 16.71 11.52 9.69
C LYS A 87 17.61 12.74 9.85
N ARG A 88 18.34 13.05 8.79
CA ARG A 88 19.14 14.28 8.72
C ARG A 88 18.25 15.45 8.33
N VAL A 89 17.90 16.28 9.29
CA VAL A 89 17.08 17.49 9.09
C VAL A 89 17.98 18.70 9.32
N ASN A 90 18.11 19.56 8.30
CA ASN A 90 18.99 20.74 8.35
C ASN A 90 20.42 20.43 8.81
N GLY A 91 20.97 19.31 8.32
CA GLY A 91 22.34 18.87 8.62
C GLY A 91 22.52 18.12 9.94
N ARG A 92 21.51 18.08 10.83
CA ARG A 92 21.56 17.40 12.14
C ARG A 92 20.78 16.10 12.14
N MET A 93 21.29 15.10 12.84
CA MET A 93 20.54 13.87 13.08
C MET A 93 19.41 14.18 14.07
N THR A 94 18.18 13.93 13.64
CA THR A 94 16.96 14.25 14.38
C THR A 94 16.07 13.02 14.35
N GLU A 95 15.62 12.58 15.53
CA GLU A 95 14.58 11.57 15.62
C GLU A 95 13.24 12.23 15.29
N ILE A 96 12.50 11.63 14.36
CA ILE A 96 11.17 12.07 13.97
C ILE A 96 10.18 10.90 14.10
N GLU A 97 8.93 11.23 14.33
CA GLU A 97 7.82 10.28 14.39
C GLU A 97 7.13 10.21 13.01
N GLU A 98 7.02 9.01 12.46
CA GLU A 98 6.32 8.72 11.20
C GLU A 98 5.11 7.83 11.46
N TYR A 99 4.05 8.07 10.69
CA TYR A 99 2.79 7.34 10.78
C TYR A 99 2.45 6.80 9.41
N PHE A 100 2.31 5.48 9.29
CA PHE A 100 2.02 4.84 8.03
C PHE A 100 0.56 4.36 8.03
N ILE A 101 -0.22 4.79 7.04
CA ILE A 101 -1.59 4.30 6.84
C ILE A 101 -1.60 2.77 6.67
N THR A 102 -0.51 2.18 6.17
CA THR A 102 -0.35 0.74 6.02
C THR A 102 -0.39 -0.01 7.35
N ASP A 103 0.08 0.61 8.45
CA ASP A 103 0.05 0.03 9.80
C ASP A 103 -1.39 -0.20 10.31
N LEU A 104 -2.37 0.55 9.78
CA LEU A 104 -3.79 0.35 10.11
C LEU A 104 -4.26 -1.06 9.79
N VAL A 105 -3.72 -1.70 8.75
CA VAL A 105 -4.13 -3.04 8.32
C VAL A 105 -3.91 -4.04 9.45
N GLU A 106 -2.73 -4.05 10.06
CA GLU A 106 -2.42 -4.97 11.15
C GLU A 106 -3.26 -4.68 12.39
N PHE A 107 -3.44 -3.41 12.75
CA PHE A 107 -4.27 -3.03 13.91
C PHE A 107 -5.73 -3.48 13.72
N MET A 108 -6.28 -3.28 12.52
CA MET A 108 -7.62 -3.69 12.16
C MET A 108 -7.79 -5.21 12.18
N VAL A 109 -6.84 -5.94 11.60
CA VAL A 109 -6.89 -7.41 11.51
C VAL A 109 -6.79 -8.06 12.90
N VAL A 110 -5.92 -7.56 13.79
CA VAL A 110 -5.80 -8.04 15.17
C VAL A 110 -7.13 -7.92 15.93
N ASP A 111 -7.90 -6.87 15.66
CA ASP A 111 -9.20 -6.63 16.27
C ASP A 111 -10.37 -7.34 15.54
N GLY A 112 -10.07 -8.18 14.54
CA GLY A 112 -11.07 -8.96 13.80
C GLY A 112 -11.79 -8.21 12.67
N CYS A 113 -11.33 -7.00 12.30
CA CYS A 113 -11.86 -6.30 11.13
C CYS A 113 -11.43 -7.02 9.84
N ARG A 114 -12.26 -6.91 8.80
CA ARG A 114 -12.01 -7.54 7.51
C ARG A 114 -11.33 -6.58 6.55
N VAL A 115 -10.11 -6.89 6.11
CA VAL A 115 -9.39 -6.12 5.09
C VAL A 115 -9.36 -6.90 3.77
N GLY A 116 -10.00 -6.33 2.75
CA GLY A 116 -10.04 -6.88 1.40
C GLY A 116 -9.05 -6.19 0.46
N TYR A 117 -8.98 -6.69 -0.77
CA TYR A 117 -8.21 -6.04 -1.83
C TYR A 117 -8.91 -6.15 -3.18
N VAL A 118 -8.62 -5.19 -4.06
CA VAL A 118 -8.98 -5.24 -5.48
C VAL A 118 -7.69 -5.15 -6.28
N VAL A 119 -7.56 -5.96 -7.33
CA VAL A 119 -6.41 -5.91 -8.21
C VAL A 119 -6.69 -4.98 -9.38
N CYS A 120 -5.80 -4.02 -9.60
CA CYS A 120 -5.79 -3.17 -10.79
C CYS A 120 -5.51 -4.03 -12.03
N ALA A 121 -6.27 -3.80 -13.10
CA ALA A 121 -6.12 -4.60 -14.32
C ALA A 121 -4.88 -4.19 -15.10
N ASP A 122 -4.62 -2.90 -15.18
CA ASP A 122 -3.40 -2.33 -15.73
C ASP A 122 -2.47 -1.95 -14.57
N GLU A 123 -1.24 -2.48 -14.58
CA GLU A 123 -0.22 -2.16 -13.59
C GLU A 123 0.32 -0.73 -13.70
N HIS A 124 0.14 -0.08 -14.86
CA HIS A 124 0.59 1.29 -15.08
C HIS A 124 -0.35 2.34 -14.48
N GLU A 125 -1.64 2.03 -14.33
CA GLU A 125 -2.63 2.93 -13.72
C GLU A 125 -2.24 3.40 -12.31
N PRO A 126 -1.81 2.51 -11.39
CA PRO A 126 -1.35 2.89 -10.05
C PRO A 126 0.16 3.13 -9.96
N MET A 127 0.90 3.18 -11.08
CA MET A 127 2.35 3.30 -11.04
C MET A 127 2.80 4.64 -10.41
N GLY A 128 3.67 4.56 -9.41
CA GLY A 128 4.36 5.72 -8.83
C GLY A 128 5.40 6.33 -9.77
N VAL A 129 5.62 7.64 -9.59
CA VAL A 129 6.62 8.42 -10.33
C VAL A 129 7.60 9.02 -9.33
N ASP A 130 8.65 8.27 -9.01
CA ASP A 130 9.61 8.59 -7.95
C ASP A 130 10.98 9.05 -8.50
N ASP A 131 11.22 8.85 -9.80
CA ASP A 131 12.48 9.14 -10.47
C ASP A 131 12.28 9.59 -11.93
N PRO A 132 13.28 10.22 -12.58
CA PRO A 132 13.16 10.69 -13.97
C PRO A 132 12.82 9.60 -15.00
N VAL A 133 13.24 8.35 -14.78
CA VAL A 133 12.95 7.22 -15.68
C VAL A 133 11.47 6.86 -15.58
N SER A 134 10.94 6.75 -14.37
CA SER A 134 9.52 6.53 -14.12
C SER A 134 8.64 7.65 -14.69
N LEU A 135 9.09 8.90 -14.64
CA LEU A 135 8.39 10.05 -15.23
C LEU A 135 8.31 9.94 -16.76
N ALA A 136 9.45 9.66 -17.41
CA ALA A 136 9.49 9.50 -18.87
C ALA A 136 8.57 8.36 -19.33
N TRP A 137 8.52 7.27 -18.56
CA TRP A 137 7.61 6.15 -18.83
C TRP A 137 6.14 6.56 -18.68
N ALA A 138 5.76 7.21 -17.58
CA ALA A 138 4.40 7.68 -17.35
C ALA A 138 3.92 8.61 -18.48
N GLN A 139 4.78 9.53 -18.94
CA GLN A 139 4.48 10.41 -20.07
C GLN A 139 4.22 9.63 -21.36
N LYS A 140 5.02 8.60 -21.64
CA LYS A 140 4.84 7.74 -22.82
C LYS A 140 3.50 6.99 -22.77
N VAL A 141 3.17 6.39 -21.63
CA VAL A 141 1.90 5.67 -21.43
C VAL A 141 0.71 6.61 -21.59
N TYR A 142 0.79 7.81 -21.01
CA TYR A 142 -0.26 8.82 -21.11
C TYR A 142 -0.45 9.32 -22.55
N ALA A 143 0.65 9.62 -23.26
CA ALA A 143 0.58 10.03 -24.66
C ALA A 143 0.00 8.93 -25.57
N ALA A 144 0.34 7.67 -25.33
CA ALA A 144 -0.24 6.55 -26.06
C ALA A 144 -1.76 6.45 -25.86
N HIS A 145 -2.23 6.63 -24.61
CA HIS A 145 -3.66 6.66 -24.29
C HIS A 145 -4.42 7.79 -25.01
N LEU A 146 -3.86 8.99 -25.06
CA LEU A 146 -4.45 10.13 -25.79
C LEU A 146 -4.58 9.86 -27.29
N ASN A 147 -3.62 9.14 -27.88
CA ASN A 147 -3.64 8.81 -29.31
C ASN A 147 -4.56 7.62 -29.65
N SER A 148 -5.02 6.88 -28.64
CA SER A 148 -5.93 5.74 -28.79
C SER A 148 -7.40 6.05 -28.47
N ALA A 149 -7.69 7.28 -28.01
CA ALA A 149 -9.02 7.78 -27.64
C ALA A 149 -9.61 8.67 -28.74
#